data_AF-A0A7Y2D2A6-F1
#
_entry.id   AF-A0A7Y2D2A6-F1
#
_cell.length_a   1.000
_cell.length_b   1.000
_cell.length_c   1.000
_cell.angle_alpha   90.00
_cell.angle_beta   90.00
_cell.angle_gamma   90.00
#
_symmetry.space_group_name_H-M   'P 1'
#
loop_
_entity.id
_entity.type
_entity.pdbx_description
1 polymer ?
#
loop_
_entity_poly.entity_id
_entity_poly.type
_entity_poly.pdbx_seq_one_letter_code
_entity_poly.pdbx_strand_id
1 'polypeptide(L)'
;MTMTTQDPVIGTVKGPGELPHEYLFVTTDNCRTRIGEFVYYSAQDGDSERQIIGTIKGRKMVRNLPDSFLSDPETPPAAVTALIGLEDIDSPEIFEIQVETVGYFSESLGDFVNPRIPPSPGDQCMLASAKTLTEMLSSKARAESGSAHIGSLLTREVNEVPVVLSVKDVVSTHLAILASTGSGKSYTAGVFVEELMNAYNRAAVLIVDPHSEYKTLQSLHGDEQFFGDDGYKPDVKIFSPERIKVRFSTLTEADIRYLLPEGTSDKMSHFLRQAFRALKEGLLGKKELYGYHDLRDYVTKQKYGDSADQGNQSSIEGLLWRLDSRFDREDGIFSADEHIPLDELYRPGRCTVLQLSDIEQAEQQVIVGTLLRRINKARMMTVRDEVSKSEDFIDYPVFTLIEEAHRFAPAGASVVSTNILKQILSEGRKFGVGIGLITQRPGKLDQDVLSQCMTQIIMRIVNPIDQQTIAQTVEGAGRAMLAELPALTKGQAVISGVGINTPVMCRIRQRLTEHGGETFDAPSEWMKWHSKGESRKREIEDAVYMKESSDKKKEKIGNIRI
;
A
#
# COMPACT_ATOMS: atom_id res chain seq x y z
N MET A 1 43.61 -1.09 -21.97
CA MET A 1 43.84 -0.01 -20.98
C MET A 1 42.53 0.73 -20.81
N THR A 2 41.68 0.26 -19.89
CA THR A 2 40.46 0.94 -19.47
C THR A 2 40.89 2.14 -18.63
N MET A 3 40.73 3.36 -19.15
CA MET A 3 40.85 4.56 -18.34
C MET A 3 39.81 4.48 -17.23
N THR A 4 40.25 4.30 -15.99
CA THR A 4 39.45 4.60 -14.80
C THR A 4 39.18 6.10 -14.82
N THR A 5 38.07 6.51 -15.44
CA THR A 5 37.52 7.84 -15.25
C THR A 5 37.15 7.96 -13.77
N GLN A 6 37.95 8.72 -13.02
CA GLN A 6 37.59 9.13 -11.67
C GLN A 6 36.23 9.84 -11.71
N ASP A 7 35.43 9.60 -10.68
CA ASP A 7 34.16 10.29 -10.50
C ASP A 7 34.36 11.82 -10.50
N PRO A 8 33.41 12.62 -11.01
CA PRO A 8 33.63 14.04 -11.15
C PRO A 8 33.63 14.71 -9.76
N VAL A 9 34.65 15.55 -9.52
CA VAL A 9 34.68 16.45 -8.37
C VAL A 9 33.63 17.53 -8.59
N ILE A 10 32.72 17.67 -7.62
CA ILE A 10 31.59 18.59 -7.68
C ILE A 10 31.71 19.73 -6.67
N GLY A 11 32.72 19.73 -5.80
CA GLY A 11 32.96 20.82 -4.87
C GLY A 11 34.06 20.54 -3.87
N THR A 12 34.22 21.48 -2.93
CA THR A 12 35.24 21.41 -1.88
C THR A 12 34.60 21.59 -0.51
N VAL A 13 34.94 20.71 0.43
CA VAL A 13 34.40 20.75 1.79
C VAL A 13 34.81 22.06 2.46
N LYS A 14 33.81 22.77 2.98
CA LYS A 14 33.98 24.01 3.76
C LYS A 14 34.18 23.72 5.24
N GLY A 15 33.49 22.71 5.77
CA GLY A 15 33.53 22.34 7.18
C GLY A 15 32.27 21.61 7.64
N PRO A 16 32.05 21.49 8.96
CA PRO A 16 30.88 20.82 9.52
C PRO A 16 29.59 21.60 9.25
N GLY A 17 28.47 20.87 9.20
CA GLY A 17 27.12 21.43 9.14
C GLY A 17 26.58 21.82 10.51
N GLU A 18 25.27 22.08 10.57
CA GLU A 18 24.59 22.42 11.83
C GLU A 18 24.45 21.21 12.75
N LEU A 19 24.20 20.02 12.18
CA LEU A 19 24.07 18.77 12.92
C LEU A 19 25.37 17.94 12.89
N PRO A 20 25.62 17.07 13.89
CA PRO A 20 26.86 16.29 13.98
C PRO A 20 27.13 15.33 12.81
N HIS A 21 26.09 14.93 12.08
CA HIS A 21 26.19 14.03 10.92
C HIS A 21 26.19 14.80 9.59
N GLU A 22 26.29 16.13 9.63
CA GLU A 22 26.24 16.97 8.44
C GLU A 22 27.58 17.63 8.17
N TYR A 23 27.84 17.89 6.89
CA TYR A 23 28.93 18.73 6.45
C TYR A 23 28.47 19.65 5.32
N LEU A 24 29.27 20.69 5.08
CA LEU A 24 29.04 21.68 4.04
C LEU A 24 30.15 21.57 3.00
N PHE A 25 29.80 21.59 1.72
CA PHE A 25 30.76 21.82 0.65
C PHE A 25 30.32 23.00 -0.21
N VAL A 26 31.27 23.60 -0.91
CA VAL A 26 31.07 24.78 -1.75
C VAL A 26 31.30 24.42 -3.21
N THR A 27 30.46 24.94 -4.09
CA THR A 27 30.49 24.65 -5.53
C THR A 27 29.89 25.76 -6.38
N THR A 28 30.29 25.81 -7.64
CA THR A 28 29.63 26.58 -8.71
C THR A 28 28.71 25.70 -9.56
N ASP A 29 28.72 24.38 -9.35
CA ASP A 29 27.95 23.40 -10.09
C ASP A 29 26.53 23.27 -9.53
N ASN A 30 25.62 24.02 -10.12
CA ASN A 30 24.21 24.01 -9.72
C ASN A 30 23.42 22.81 -10.27
N CYS A 31 23.91 22.16 -11.33
CA CYS A 31 23.16 21.14 -12.06
C CYS A 31 23.23 19.77 -11.37
N ARG A 32 24.39 19.44 -10.79
CA ARG A 32 24.66 18.13 -10.18
C ARG A 32 24.43 18.09 -8.67
N THR A 33 23.94 19.17 -8.06
CA THR A 33 23.72 19.28 -6.61
C THR A 33 22.23 19.37 -6.23
N ARG A 34 21.42 18.48 -6.82
CA ARG A 34 19.98 18.38 -6.53
C ARG A 34 19.76 17.75 -5.16
N ILE A 35 18.70 18.14 -4.45
CA ILE A 35 18.29 17.50 -3.19
C ILE A 35 18.05 16.00 -3.46
N GLY A 36 18.55 15.15 -2.56
CA GLY A 36 18.53 13.69 -2.68
C GLY A 36 19.61 13.07 -3.55
N GLU A 37 20.48 13.86 -4.17
CA GLU A 37 21.62 13.33 -4.91
C GLU A 37 22.71 12.83 -3.94
N PHE A 38 23.44 11.80 -4.38
CA PHE A 38 24.47 11.16 -3.56
C PHE A 38 25.86 11.62 -3.94
N VAL A 39 26.61 11.99 -2.92
CA VAL A 39 27.98 12.52 -3.02
C VAL A 39 28.86 11.81 -2.01
N TYR A 40 30.17 11.87 -2.18
CA TYR A 40 31.10 11.27 -1.23
C TYR A 40 32.37 12.07 -1.08
N TYR A 41 33.07 11.81 0.01
CA TYR A 41 34.48 12.18 0.20
C TYR A 41 35.24 10.93 0.60
N SER A 42 36.54 10.93 0.34
CA SER A 42 37.43 9.87 0.81
C SER A 42 37.94 10.19 2.20
N ALA A 43 37.94 9.20 3.09
CA ALA A 43 38.54 9.31 4.41
C ALA A 43 39.34 8.06 4.73
N GLN A 44 40.40 8.23 5.52
CA GLN A 44 41.23 7.14 5.98
C GLN A 44 40.65 6.54 7.27
N ASP A 45 40.24 5.27 7.22
CA ASP A 45 39.76 4.50 8.38
C ASP A 45 40.75 3.36 8.67
N GLY A 46 41.67 3.60 9.61
CA GLY A 46 42.81 2.73 9.85
C GLY A 46 43.74 2.67 8.63
N ASP A 47 43.97 1.46 8.10
CA ASP A 47 44.83 1.23 6.94
C ASP A 47 44.08 1.29 5.59
N SER A 48 42.76 1.50 5.61
CA SER A 48 41.92 1.50 4.40
C SER A 48 41.36 2.89 4.11
N GLU A 49 41.48 3.32 2.86
CA GLU A 49 40.72 4.47 2.35
C GLU A 49 39.28 4.04 2.07
N ARG A 50 38.30 4.79 2.59
CA ARG A 50 36.87 4.52 2.39
C ARG A 50 36.18 5.72 1.76
N GLN A 51 35.22 5.42 0.88
CA GLN A 51 34.29 6.40 0.34
C GLN A 51 33.13 6.57 1.33
N ILE A 52 33.05 7.74 1.97
CA ILE A 52 31.96 8.07 2.89
C ILE A 52 30.86 8.77 2.10
N ILE A 53 29.76 8.06 1.88
CA ILE A 53 28.59 8.53 1.14
C ILE A 53 27.76 9.48 2.03
N GLY A 54 27.24 10.53 1.42
CA GLY A 54 26.23 11.39 1.97
C GLY A 54 25.18 11.79 0.93
N THR A 55 24.05 12.29 1.41
CA THR A 55 22.93 12.73 0.58
C THR A 55 22.75 14.24 0.70
N ILE A 56 22.57 14.92 -0.43
CA ILE A 56 22.33 16.37 -0.45
C ILE A 56 20.97 16.65 0.17
N LYS A 57 20.96 17.45 1.25
CA LYS A 57 19.76 17.83 2.01
C LYS A 57 19.28 19.23 1.69
N GLY A 58 20.21 20.13 1.37
CA GLY A 58 19.89 21.53 1.17
C GLY A 58 20.95 22.24 0.37
N ARG A 59 20.57 23.39 -0.19
CA ARG A 59 21.47 24.29 -0.91
C ARG A 59 21.15 25.73 -0.54
N LYS A 60 22.20 26.55 -0.45
CA LYS A 60 22.11 27.97 -0.16
C LYS A 60 23.07 28.73 -1.06
N MET A 61 22.58 29.75 -1.76
CA MET A 61 23.45 30.64 -2.49
C MET A 61 24.20 31.54 -1.50
N VAL A 62 25.53 31.55 -1.56
CA VAL A 62 26.41 32.32 -0.66
C VAL A 62 27.10 33.48 -1.35
N ARG A 63 27.31 33.40 -2.67
CA ARG A 63 27.72 34.54 -3.49
C ARG A 63 26.72 34.69 -4.62
N ASN A 64 26.07 35.84 -4.67
CA ASN A 64 25.13 36.24 -5.70
C ASN A 64 25.72 37.43 -6.50
N LEU A 65 25.14 37.71 -7.67
CA LEU A 65 25.33 38.99 -8.35
C LEU A 65 24.81 40.13 -7.48
N PRO A 66 25.39 41.35 -7.56
CA PRO A 66 24.94 42.46 -6.73
C PRO A 66 23.48 42.85 -7.04
N ASP A 67 22.69 43.11 -6.00
CA ASP A 67 21.26 43.42 -6.09
C ASP A 67 20.93 44.59 -7.04
N SER A 68 21.84 45.57 -7.17
CA SER A 68 21.69 46.69 -8.11
C SER A 68 21.59 46.23 -9.56
N PHE A 69 22.30 45.17 -9.94
CA PHE A 69 22.22 44.60 -11.29
C PHE A 69 21.00 43.70 -11.44
N LEU A 70 20.64 42.94 -10.40
CA LEU A 70 19.44 42.10 -10.40
C LEU A 70 18.14 42.91 -10.48
N SER A 71 18.19 44.19 -10.11
CA SER A 71 17.05 45.11 -10.24
C SER A 71 16.76 45.54 -11.68
N ASP A 72 17.72 45.35 -12.60
CA ASP A 72 17.55 45.61 -14.02
C ASP A 72 17.47 44.28 -14.81
N PRO A 73 16.27 43.83 -15.19
CA PRO A 73 16.08 42.57 -15.90
C PRO A 73 16.65 42.57 -17.32
N GLU A 74 17.02 43.73 -17.89
CA GLU A 74 17.61 43.82 -19.23
C GLU A 74 19.13 43.62 -19.22
N THR A 75 19.78 43.75 -18.06
CA THR A 75 21.23 43.55 -17.93
C THR A 75 21.56 42.05 -17.81
N PRO A 76 22.21 41.43 -18.82
CA PRO A 76 22.53 40.01 -18.76
C PRO A 76 23.63 39.75 -17.72
N PRO A 77 23.55 38.63 -16.95
CA PRO A 77 24.56 38.22 -15.98
C PRO A 77 26.01 38.28 -16.50
N ALA A 78 26.23 37.89 -17.75
CA ALA A 78 27.53 37.89 -18.40
C ALA A 78 28.19 39.29 -18.50
N ALA A 79 27.41 40.36 -18.62
CA ALA A 79 27.94 41.72 -18.63
C ALA A 79 28.43 42.13 -17.22
N VAL A 80 27.76 41.65 -16.18
CA VAL A 80 28.10 41.91 -14.78
C VAL A 80 29.33 41.12 -14.37
N THR A 81 29.43 39.84 -14.76
CA THR A 81 30.60 39.00 -14.48
C THR A 81 31.88 39.57 -15.08
N ALA A 82 31.80 40.15 -16.29
CA ALA A 82 32.92 40.86 -16.90
C ALA A 82 33.34 42.09 -16.07
N LEU A 83 32.39 42.90 -15.60
CA LEU A 83 32.66 44.08 -14.76
C LEU A 83 33.37 43.74 -13.43
N ILE A 84 33.12 42.54 -12.87
CA ILE A 84 33.73 42.08 -11.61
C ILE A 84 34.94 41.15 -11.82
N GLY A 85 35.42 41.01 -13.07
CA GLY A 85 36.62 40.23 -13.41
C GLY A 85 36.44 38.71 -13.33
N LEU A 86 35.23 38.21 -13.56
CA LEU A 86 34.88 36.78 -13.58
C LEU A 86 34.49 36.32 -15.01
N GLU A 87 35.26 36.76 -16.01
CA GLU A 87 34.96 36.58 -17.44
C GLU A 87 34.93 35.11 -17.90
N ASP A 88 35.67 34.22 -17.23
CA ASP A 88 35.84 32.79 -17.60
C ASP A 88 35.03 31.82 -16.73
N ILE A 89 34.05 32.31 -15.94
CA ILE A 89 33.24 31.44 -15.07
C ILE A 89 31.84 31.25 -15.67
N ASP A 90 31.51 30.02 -16.07
CA ASP A 90 30.19 29.63 -16.60
C ASP A 90 29.03 29.97 -15.64
N SER A 91 29.31 29.99 -14.33
CA SER A 91 28.36 30.40 -13.27
C SER A 91 29.09 31.17 -12.16
N PRO A 92 28.89 32.51 -12.03
CA PRO A 92 29.55 33.30 -10.98
C PRO A 92 28.99 33.01 -9.58
N GLU A 93 27.83 32.37 -9.52
CA GLU A 93 27.12 32.04 -8.29
C GLU A 93 27.87 30.94 -7.55
N ILE A 94 28.02 31.12 -6.24
CA ILE A 94 28.59 30.10 -5.37
C ILE A 94 27.48 29.58 -4.47
N PHE A 95 27.36 28.26 -4.45
CA PHE A 95 26.42 27.53 -3.61
C PHE A 95 27.18 26.84 -2.48
N GLU A 96 26.60 26.95 -1.28
CA GLU A 96 26.90 26.11 -0.13
C GLU A 96 25.88 24.98 -0.11
N ILE A 97 26.37 23.75 -0.15
CA ILE A 97 25.56 22.53 -0.19
C ILE A 97 25.67 21.82 1.15
N GLN A 98 24.53 21.52 1.74
CA GLN A 98 24.41 20.76 2.98
C GLN A 98 24.23 19.29 2.66
N VAL A 99 25.10 18.46 3.22
CA VAL A 99 25.10 17.01 3.02
C VAL A 99 24.89 16.32 4.35
N GLU A 100 23.96 15.39 4.38
CA GLU A 100 23.75 14.45 5.49
C GLU A 100 24.56 13.18 5.24
N THR A 101 25.43 12.82 6.17
CA THR A 101 26.32 11.66 6.05
C THR A 101 25.54 10.36 6.27
N VAL A 102 25.59 9.46 5.29
CA VAL A 102 25.02 8.12 5.39
C VAL A 102 26.06 7.16 6.00
N GLY A 103 27.27 7.13 5.42
CA GLY A 103 28.35 6.22 5.83
C GLY A 103 29.07 5.61 4.63
N TYR A 104 29.96 4.65 4.88
CA TYR A 104 30.52 3.84 3.80
C TYR A 104 29.75 2.52 3.68
N PHE A 105 29.65 1.98 2.48
CA PHE A 105 28.99 0.69 2.27
C PHE A 105 29.94 -0.47 2.60
N SER A 106 29.50 -1.38 3.48
CA SER A 106 30.28 -2.55 3.89
C SER A 106 29.77 -3.79 3.17
N GLU A 107 30.51 -4.30 2.18
CA GLU A 107 30.11 -5.51 1.43
C GLU A 107 29.90 -6.73 2.33
N SER A 108 30.67 -6.86 3.41
CA SER A 108 30.55 -7.99 4.34
C SER A 108 29.26 -7.94 5.18
N LEU A 109 28.73 -6.74 5.43
CA LEU A 109 27.48 -6.54 6.17
C LEU A 109 26.29 -6.38 5.22
N GLY A 110 26.52 -6.01 3.96
CA GLY A 110 25.49 -5.65 3.00
C GLY A 110 24.76 -4.35 3.37
N ASP A 111 25.37 -3.49 4.19
CA ASP A 111 24.74 -2.30 4.76
C ASP A 111 25.76 -1.17 4.99
N PHE A 112 25.26 0.04 5.23
CA PHE A 112 26.06 1.21 5.54
C PHE A 112 26.58 1.18 6.98
N VAL A 113 27.85 1.54 7.13
CA VAL A 113 28.50 1.74 8.42
C VAL A 113 28.92 3.19 8.53
N ASN A 114 28.54 3.84 9.62
CA ASN A 114 28.97 5.19 9.90
C ASN A 114 30.32 5.15 10.66
N PRO A 115 31.45 5.54 10.02
CA PRO A 115 32.76 5.52 10.65
C PRO A 115 32.94 6.66 11.67
N ARG A 116 32.00 7.63 11.72
CA ARG A 116 32.05 8.85 12.54
C ARG A 116 33.31 9.70 12.30
N ILE A 117 33.90 9.56 11.11
CA ILE A 117 35.01 10.39 10.64
C ILE A 117 34.38 11.50 9.80
N PRO A 118 34.44 12.78 10.21
CA PRO A 118 33.97 13.89 9.38
C PRO A 118 35.03 14.27 8.33
N PRO A 119 34.63 14.94 7.22
CA PRO A 119 35.60 15.45 6.25
C PRO A 119 36.35 16.67 6.80
N SER A 120 37.56 16.88 6.31
CA SER A 120 38.36 18.07 6.61
C SER A 120 38.03 19.23 5.66
N PRO A 121 38.06 20.49 6.12
CA PRO A 121 38.00 21.64 5.22
C PRO A 121 39.08 21.56 4.15
N GLY A 122 38.69 21.68 2.88
CA GLY A 122 39.57 21.52 1.72
C GLY A 122 39.48 20.15 1.03
N ASP A 123 38.85 19.15 1.65
CA ASP A 123 38.65 17.85 1.02
C ASP A 123 37.77 17.97 -0.23
N GLN A 124 38.03 17.13 -1.23
CA GLN A 124 37.22 17.09 -2.44
C GLN A 124 35.92 16.32 -2.18
N CYS A 125 34.81 16.90 -2.62
CA CYS A 125 33.52 16.23 -2.67
C CYS A 125 33.26 15.76 -4.11
N MET A 126 32.95 14.48 -4.27
CA MET A 126 32.80 13.79 -5.53
C MET A 126 31.35 13.33 -5.71
N LEU A 127 30.85 13.31 -6.95
CA LEU A 127 29.54 12.73 -7.26
C LEU A 127 29.65 11.21 -7.30
N ALA A 128 28.79 10.49 -6.58
CA ALA A 128 28.83 9.03 -6.60
C ALA A 128 28.48 8.48 -8.01
N SER A 129 29.27 7.54 -8.52
CA SER A 129 28.99 6.91 -9.82
C SER A 129 27.68 6.11 -9.81
N ALA A 130 27.03 5.98 -10.97
CA ALA A 130 25.83 5.15 -11.12
C ALA A 130 26.09 3.67 -10.75
N LYS A 131 27.29 3.16 -11.06
CA LYS A 131 27.72 1.81 -10.70
C LYS A 131 27.75 1.65 -9.18
N THR A 132 28.44 2.57 -8.51
CA THR A 132 28.56 2.62 -7.04
C THR A 132 27.18 2.67 -6.39
N LEU A 133 26.29 3.55 -6.86
CA LEU A 133 24.94 3.67 -6.31
C LEU A 133 24.08 2.43 -6.55
N THR A 134 24.21 1.78 -7.70
CA THR A 134 23.48 0.54 -8.00
C THR A 134 23.86 -0.58 -7.02
N GLU A 135 25.13 -0.69 -6.68
CA GLU A 135 25.66 -1.69 -5.73
C GLU A 135 25.31 -1.37 -4.28
N MET A 136 25.27 -0.09 -3.91
CA MET A 136 25.11 0.33 -2.50
C MET A 136 23.67 0.58 -2.07
N LEU A 137 22.81 1.12 -2.96
CA LEU A 137 21.45 1.53 -2.58
C LEU A 137 20.51 0.33 -2.44
N SER A 138 20.60 -0.64 -3.35
CA SER A 138 19.71 -1.80 -3.40
C SER A 138 20.46 -3.07 -2.99
N SER A 139 19.91 -3.86 -2.08
CA SER A 139 20.48 -5.15 -1.68
C SER A 139 20.29 -6.27 -2.72
N LYS A 140 19.53 -5.99 -3.79
CA LYS A 140 19.17 -6.92 -4.86
C LYS A 140 19.38 -6.31 -6.22
N ALA A 141 19.82 -7.13 -7.17
CA ALA A 141 19.89 -6.75 -8.58
C ALA A 141 18.53 -6.93 -9.28
N ARG A 142 18.32 -6.23 -10.40
CA ARG A 142 17.12 -6.42 -11.24
C ARG A 142 17.03 -7.86 -11.73
N ALA A 143 15.82 -8.43 -11.69
CA ALA A 143 15.52 -9.81 -12.08
C ALA A 143 16.29 -10.90 -11.29
N GLU A 144 16.92 -10.53 -10.17
CA GLU A 144 17.44 -11.50 -9.21
C GLU A 144 16.27 -12.14 -8.44
N SER A 145 16.43 -13.39 -8.01
CA SER A 145 15.46 -14.00 -7.09
C SER A 145 15.27 -13.16 -5.82
N GLY A 146 14.01 -12.86 -5.51
CA GLY A 146 13.63 -12.04 -4.38
C GLY A 146 13.82 -10.54 -4.61
N SER A 147 14.00 -10.09 -5.85
CA SER A 147 14.06 -8.66 -6.20
C SER A 147 12.68 -8.10 -6.55
N ALA A 148 12.46 -6.82 -6.30
CA ALA A 148 11.31 -6.08 -6.83
C ALA A 148 11.75 -4.72 -7.35
N HIS A 149 11.86 -4.59 -8.67
CA HIS A 149 12.26 -3.35 -9.31
C HIS A 149 11.11 -2.34 -9.35
N ILE A 150 11.19 -1.32 -8.49
CA ILE A 150 10.15 -0.30 -8.33
C ILE A 150 10.33 0.86 -9.30
N GLY A 151 11.56 1.19 -9.67
CA GLY A 151 11.85 2.39 -10.45
C GLY A 151 13.33 2.73 -10.54
N SER A 152 13.62 4.02 -10.73
CA SER A 152 14.99 4.53 -10.79
C SER A 152 15.17 5.73 -9.87
N LEU A 153 16.40 5.97 -9.41
CA LEU A 153 16.74 7.12 -8.58
C LEU A 153 16.30 8.42 -9.27
N LEU A 154 15.58 9.27 -8.54
CA LEU A 154 14.89 10.43 -9.10
C LEU A 154 15.86 11.48 -9.66
N THR A 155 17.00 11.64 -9.00
CA THR A 155 18.04 12.60 -9.37
C THR A 155 18.91 12.12 -10.53
N ARG A 156 18.68 10.91 -11.05
CA ARG A 156 19.42 10.33 -12.17
C ARG A 156 18.54 10.14 -13.40
N GLU A 157 19.20 9.88 -14.52
CA GLU A 157 18.50 9.54 -15.75
C GLU A 157 17.69 8.25 -15.56
N VAL A 158 16.60 8.14 -16.32
CA VAL A 158 15.71 6.98 -16.22
C VAL A 158 16.50 5.70 -16.48
N ASN A 159 16.40 4.74 -15.57
CA ASN A 159 17.14 3.46 -15.58
C ASN A 159 18.66 3.52 -15.33
N GLU A 160 19.25 4.70 -15.11
CA GLU A 160 20.69 4.83 -14.82
C GLU A 160 21.06 4.17 -13.48
N VAL A 161 20.27 4.44 -12.44
CA VAL A 161 20.41 3.82 -11.12
C VAL A 161 19.07 3.19 -10.73
N PRO A 162 18.94 1.85 -10.80
CA PRO A 162 17.70 1.17 -10.47
C PRO A 162 17.46 1.13 -8.96
N VAL A 163 16.20 1.29 -8.56
CA VAL A 163 15.75 1.11 -7.19
C VAL A 163 15.02 -0.22 -7.10
N VAL A 164 15.64 -1.17 -6.40
CA VAL A 164 15.20 -2.55 -6.31
C VAL A 164 15.03 -2.92 -4.84
N LEU A 165 13.83 -3.34 -4.47
CA LEU A 165 13.52 -3.78 -3.12
C LEU A 165 13.82 -5.27 -2.93
N SER A 166 14.23 -5.64 -1.73
CA SER A 166 14.26 -7.04 -1.29
C SER A 166 12.85 -7.51 -0.94
N VAL A 167 12.29 -8.41 -1.75
CA VAL A 167 10.97 -9.02 -1.51
C VAL A 167 10.96 -9.80 -0.20
N LYS A 168 12.07 -10.47 0.15
CA LYS A 168 12.21 -11.18 1.43
C LYS A 168 11.99 -10.23 2.61
N ASP A 169 12.66 -9.08 2.59
CA ASP A 169 12.58 -8.14 3.70
C ASP A 169 11.20 -7.48 3.72
N VAL A 170 10.70 -7.00 2.57
CA VAL A 170 9.36 -6.40 2.45
C VAL A 170 8.23 -7.33 2.93
N VAL A 171 8.23 -8.59 2.50
CA VAL A 171 7.17 -9.55 2.89
C VAL A 171 7.30 -9.92 4.36
N SER A 172 8.52 -10.04 4.89
CA SER A 172 8.74 -10.47 6.29
C SER A 172 8.61 -9.35 7.32
N THR A 173 8.72 -8.08 6.92
CA THR A 173 8.63 -6.91 7.81
C THR A 173 7.56 -5.90 7.41
N HIS A 174 6.66 -6.32 6.53
CA HIS A 174 5.50 -5.55 6.09
C HIS A 174 5.84 -4.31 5.25
N LEU A 175 4.85 -3.86 4.48
CA LEU A 175 4.95 -2.73 3.56
C LEU A 175 3.89 -1.68 3.89
N ALA A 176 4.22 -0.40 3.76
CA ALA A 176 3.24 0.67 3.67
C ALA A 176 3.39 1.45 2.36
N ILE A 177 2.31 1.64 1.61
CA ILE A 177 2.24 2.56 0.47
C ILE A 177 1.34 3.72 0.85
N LEU A 178 1.94 4.90 1.03
CA LEU A 178 1.30 6.10 1.57
C LEU A 178 1.27 7.17 0.49
N ALA A 179 0.11 7.77 0.25
CA ALA A 179 -0.05 8.73 -0.84
C ALA A 179 -1.17 9.75 -0.55
N SER A 180 -1.22 10.86 -1.28
CA SER A 180 -2.45 11.65 -1.45
C SER A 180 -3.26 11.12 -2.64
N THR A 181 -4.53 11.53 -2.75
CA THR A 181 -5.37 11.20 -3.91
C THR A 181 -4.70 11.61 -5.22
N GLY A 182 -4.69 10.72 -6.21
CA GLY A 182 -4.13 10.98 -7.54
C GLY A 182 -2.60 10.88 -7.65
N SER A 183 -1.87 10.60 -6.56
CA SER A 183 -0.39 10.51 -6.58
C SER A 183 0.14 9.24 -7.27
N GLY A 184 -0.71 8.22 -7.48
CA GLY A 184 -0.33 6.95 -8.12
C GLY A 184 -0.24 5.74 -7.17
N LYS A 185 -0.94 5.77 -6.03
CA LYS A 185 -0.96 4.72 -4.99
C LYS A 185 -1.19 3.30 -5.56
N SER A 186 -2.33 3.08 -6.21
CA SER A 186 -2.72 1.77 -6.76
C SER A 186 -1.90 1.39 -7.99
N TYR A 187 -1.36 2.39 -8.70
CA TYR A 187 -0.39 2.17 -9.78
C TYR A 187 0.92 1.58 -9.23
N THR A 188 1.48 2.18 -8.18
CA THR A 188 2.69 1.70 -7.50
C THR A 188 2.47 0.31 -6.88
N ALA A 189 1.30 0.07 -6.29
CA ALA A 189 0.92 -1.26 -5.82
C ALA A 189 0.88 -2.28 -6.97
N GLY A 190 0.33 -1.91 -8.12
CA GLY A 190 0.35 -2.74 -9.33
C GLY A 190 1.76 -3.06 -9.82
N VAL A 191 2.67 -2.07 -9.86
CA VAL A 191 4.10 -2.27 -10.17
C VAL A 191 4.73 -3.28 -9.20
N PHE A 192 4.44 -3.17 -7.91
CA PHE A 192 4.97 -4.13 -6.92
C PHE A 192 4.39 -5.53 -7.12
N VAL A 193 3.09 -5.65 -7.42
CA VAL A 193 2.45 -6.95 -7.70
C VAL A 193 3.01 -7.60 -8.96
N GLU A 194 3.30 -6.83 -10.01
CA GLU A 194 4.01 -7.34 -11.21
C GLU A 194 5.34 -7.98 -10.83
N GLU A 195 6.15 -7.32 -10.01
CA GLU A 195 7.41 -7.88 -9.52
C GLU A 195 7.19 -9.17 -8.72
N LEU A 196 6.19 -9.21 -7.84
CA LEU A 196 5.86 -10.41 -7.06
C LEU A 196 5.40 -11.59 -7.93
N MET A 197 4.76 -11.32 -9.07
CA MET A 197 4.28 -12.33 -10.02
C MET A 197 5.30 -12.73 -11.08
N ASN A 198 6.48 -12.11 -11.12
CA ASN A 198 7.53 -12.54 -12.04
C ASN A 198 8.01 -13.98 -11.75
N ALA A 199 8.57 -14.63 -12.78
CA ALA A 199 9.06 -16.00 -12.72
C ALA A 199 10.15 -16.24 -11.64
N TYR A 200 10.87 -15.21 -11.23
CA TYR A 200 11.89 -15.27 -10.18
C TYR A 200 11.36 -15.09 -8.74
N ASN A 201 10.07 -14.75 -8.57
CA ASN A 201 9.43 -14.54 -7.27
C ASN A 201 8.23 -15.48 -7.02
N ARG A 202 7.30 -15.59 -7.98
CA ARG A 202 6.13 -16.48 -7.91
C ARG A 202 5.41 -16.42 -6.55
N ALA A 203 5.17 -15.21 -6.03
CA ALA A 203 4.62 -15.03 -4.70
C ALA A 203 3.17 -15.54 -4.58
N ALA A 204 2.71 -15.77 -3.35
CA ALA A 204 1.29 -16.01 -3.04
C ALA A 204 0.67 -14.71 -2.51
N VAL A 205 -0.10 -14.02 -3.34
CA VAL A 205 -0.58 -12.66 -3.06
C VAL A 205 -2.10 -12.62 -2.96
N LEU A 206 -2.62 -11.96 -1.93
CA LEU A 206 -4.02 -11.56 -1.82
C LEU A 206 -4.10 -10.02 -1.82
N ILE A 207 -5.02 -9.46 -2.60
CA ILE A 207 -5.36 -8.03 -2.59
C ILE A 207 -6.78 -7.89 -2.06
N VAL A 208 -6.95 -7.16 -0.97
CA VAL A 208 -8.25 -6.72 -0.46
C VAL A 208 -8.58 -5.39 -1.11
N ASP A 209 -9.58 -5.40 -1.99
CA ASP A 209 -9.89 -4.31 -2.92
C ASP A 209 -11.32 -3.78 -2.66
N PRO A 210 -11.48 -2.74 -1.82
CA PRO A 210 -12.78 -2.14 -1.52
C PRO A 210 -13.31 -1.23 -2.64
N HIS A 211 -12.53 -0.95 -3.69
CA HIS A 211 -12.93 -0.03 -4.77
C HIS A 211 -12.86 -0.63 -6.18
N SER A 212 -12.52 -1.92 -6.31
CA SER A 212 -12.44 -2.65 -7.57
C SER A 212 -11.39 -2.10 -8.56
N GLU A 213 -10.26 -1.55 -8.08
CA GLU A 213 -9.22 -0.94 -8.93
C GLU A 213 -8.27 -1.97 -9.58
N TYR A 214 -8.22 -3.21 -9.06
CA TYR A 214 -7.19 -4.19 -9.42
C TYR A 214 -7.62 -5.22 -10.48
N LYS A 215 -8.82 -5.06 -11.07
CA LYS A 215 -9.35 -5.95 -12.14
C LYS A 215 -8.37 -6.12 -13.31
N THR A 216 -7.68 -5.05 -13.65
CA THR A 216 -6.72 -4.98 -14.78
C THR A 216 -5.52 -5.90 -14.65
N LEU A 217 -5.19 -6.39 -13.45
CA LEU A 217 -4.10 -7.35 -13.25
C LEU A 217 -4.35 -8.68 -13.97
N GLN A 218 -5.59 -9.00 -14.39
CA GLN A 218 -5.87 -10.18 -15.22
C GLN A 218 -5.05 -10.23 -16.52
N SER A 219 -4.58 -9.07 -17.01
CA SER A 219 -3.69 -8.99 -18.18
C SER A 219 -2.38 -9.76 -17.98
N LEU A 220 -1.91 -9.99 -16.74
CA LEU A 220 -0.72 -10.80 -16.44
C LEU A 220 -0.79 -12.21 -17.02
N HIS A 221 -1.98 -12.82 -17.10
CA HIS A 221 -2.16 -14.18 -17.62
C HIS A 221 -1.66 -14.37 -19.06
N GLY A 222 -1.84 -13.33 -19.87
CA GLY A 222 -1.56 -13.37 -21.31
C GLY A 222 -0.19 -12.80 -21.66
N ASP A 223 0.55 -12.28 -20.69
CA ASP A 223 1.75 -11.50 -20.94
C ASP A 223 3.01 -12.34 -20.77
N GLU A 224 3.64 -12.66 -21.90
CA GLU A 224 4.77 -13.59 -21.98
C GLU A 224 5.99 -13.13 -21.18
N GLN A 225 6.11 -11.83 -20.87
CA GLN A 225 7.24 -11.33 -20.08
C GLN A 225 7.27 -11.84 -18.63
N PHE A 226 6.13 -12.35 -18.12
CA PHE A 226 6.04 -12.94 -16.79
C PHE A 226 6.23 -14.47 -16.79
N PHE A 227 6.38 -15.09 -17.96
CA PHE A 227 6.49 -16.54 -18.06
C PHE A 227 7.89 -17.01 -17.65
N GLY A 228 7.95 -18.17 -17.03
CA GLY A 228 9.22 -18.84 -16.73
C GLY A 228 9.58 -19.85 -17.80
N ASP A 229 10.88 -20.07 -17.99
CA ASP A 229 11.43 -21.09 -18.91
C ASP A 229 10.97 -22.52 -18.56
N ASP A 230 10.51 -22.74 -17.33
CA ASP A 230 9.97 -24.00 -16.82
C ASP A 230 8.45 -24.15 -17.03
N GLY A 231 7.84 -23.26 -17.83
CA GLY A 231 6.40 -23.25 -18.11
C GLY A 231 5.57 -22.55 -17.03
N TYR A 232 6.20 -21.84 -16.09
CA TYR A 232 5.51 -20.97 -15.15
C TYR A 232 4.69 -19.90 -15.89
N LYS A 233 3.46 -19.67 -15.43
CA LYS A 233 2.61 -18.55 -15.82
C LYS A 233 1.94 -17.99 -14.56
N PRO A 234 1.86 -16.66 -14.40
CA PRO A 234 1.13 -16.08 -13.29
C PRO A 234 -0.36 -16.43 -13.40
N ASP A 235 -1.00 -16.58 -12.24
CA ASP A 235 -2.44 -16.78 -12.10
C ASP A 235 -3.04 -15.59 -11.33
N VAL A 236 -4.23 -15.15 -11.71
CA VAL A 236 -4.91 -13.96 -11.26
C VAL A 236 -6.38 -14.31 -11.14
N LYS A 237 -6.83 -14.41 -9.90
CA LYS A 237 -8.19 -14.84 -9.57
C LYS A 237 -8.95 -13.68 -8.96
N ILE A 238 -10.12 -13.36 -9.49
CA ILE A 238 -10.99 -12.33 -8.94
C ILE A 238 -12.19 -12.99 -8.24
N PHE A 239 -12.37 -12.64 -6.96
CA PHE A 239 -13.58 -12.94 -6.20
C PHE A 239 -14.46 -11.70 -6.18
N SER A 240 -15.57 -11.76 -6.91
CA SER A 240 -16.61 -10.74 -6.87
C SER A 240 -17.41 -10.83 -5.56
N PRO A 241 -18.06 -9.74 -5.12
CA PRO A 241 -18.79 -9.68 -3.85
C PRO A 241 -19.76 -10.84 -3.61
N GLU A 242 -20.48 -11.29 -4.65
CA GLU A 242 -21.52 -12.33 -4.56
C GLU A 242 -20.94 -13.72 -4.26
N ARG A 243 -19.65 -13.93 -4.58
CA ARG A 243 -18.93 -15.18 -4.36
C ARG A 243 -18.24 -15.23 -3.01
N ILE A 244 -18.30 -14.15 -2.23
CA ILE A 244 -17.65 -14.07 -0.93
C ILE A 244 -18.56 -14.70 0.11
N LYS A 245 -18.11 -15.84 0.64
CA LYS A 245 -18.78 -16.55 1.73
C LYS A 245 -17.87 -16.65 2.95
N VAL A 246 -18.45 -16.45 4.12
CA VAL A 246 -17.80 -16.58 5.43
C VAL A 246 -18.58 -17.59 6.26
N ARG A 247 -17.91 -18.66 6.69
CA ARG A 247 -18.50 -19.68 7.54
C ARG A 247 -18.77 -19.09 8.92
N PHE A 248 -20.02 -19.14 9.37
CA PHE A 248 -20.48 -18.53 10.63
C PHE A 248 -19.73 -19.05 11.85
N SER A 249 -19.31 -20.33 11.84
CA SER A 249 -18.52 -20.91 12.93
C SER A 249 -17.12 -20.32 13.12
N THR A 250 -16.62 -19.57 12.13
CA THR A 250 -15.35 -18.83 12.19
C THR A 250 -15.48 -17.46 12.85
N LEU A 251 -16.71 -16.99 13.08
CA LEU A 251 -16.99 -15.75 13.78
C LEU A 251 -16.86 -15.92 15.30
N THR A 252 -16.31 -14.89 15.93
CA THR A 252 -16.28 -14.69 17.38
C THR A 252 -17.53 -13.96 17.85
N GLU A 253 -17.79 -13.99 19.18
CA GLU A 253 -18.85 -13.17 19.80
C GLU A 253 -18.70 -11.68 19.43
N ALA A 254 -17.46 -11.18 19.40
CA ALA A 254 -17.18 -9.79 19.08
C ALA A 254 -17.52 -9.45 17.63
N ASP A 255 -17.25 -10.35 16.68
CA ASP A 255 -17.61 -10.17 15.27
C ASP A 255 -19.13 -10.08 15.11
N ILE A 256 -19.87 -11.01 15.72
CA ILE A 256 -21.33 -11.05 15.65
C ILE A 256 -21.91 -9.77 16.25
N ARG A 257 -21.44 -9.36 17.43
CA ARG A 257 -21.86 -8.11 18.08
C ARG A 257 -21.57 -6.89 17.22
N TYR A 258 -20.43 -6.86 16.54
CA TYR A 258 -20.01 -5.76 15.68
C TYR A 258 -20.91 -5.60 14.44
N LEU A 259 -21.46 -6.70 13.93
CA LEU A 259 -22.37 -6.69 12.78
C LEU A 259 -23.80 -6.30 13.15
N LEU A 260 -24.19 -6.34 14.42
CA LEU A 260 -25.57 -6.01 14.80
C LEU A 260 -25.86 -4.53 14.51
N PRO A 261 -27.07 -4.22 13.98
CA PRO A 261 -27.49 -2.83 13.78
C PRO A 261 -27.42 -1.98 15.05
N GLU A 262 -27.38 -0.65 14.86
CA GLU A 262 -27.34 0.32 15.95
C GLU A 262 -28.46 0.12 16.99
N GLY A 263 -28.22 0.63 18.21
CA GLY A 263 -29.15 0.50 19.33
C GLY A 263 -29.12 -0.87 20.02
N THR A 264 -28.10 -1.70 19.79
CA THR A 264 -27.86 -2.91 20.57
C THR A 264 -27.47 -2.54 22.00
N SER A 265 -28.34 -2.80 22.97
CA SER A 265 -28.09 -2.45 24.38
C SER A 265 -27.09 -3.41 25.06
N ASP A 266 -26.53 -2.99 26.20
CA ASP A 266 -25.67 -3.87 27.01
C ASP A 266 -26.42 -5.13 27.48
N LYS A 267 -27.71 -5.00 27.74
CA LYS A 267 -28.58 -6.13 28.10
C LYS A 267 -28.74 -7.12 26.95
N MET A 268 -28.93 -6.63 25.72
CA MET A 268 -28.93 -7.48 24.51
C MET A 268 -27.58 -8.14 24.30
N SER A 269 -26.49 -7.40 24.46
CA SER A 269 -25.12 -7.93 24.35
C SER A 269 -24.84 -9.02 25.39
N HIS A 270 -25.40 -8.90 26.60
CA HIS A 270 -25.32 -9.92 27.64
C HIS A 270 -26.05 -11.21 27.24
N PHE A 271 -27.27 -11.12 26.70
CA PHE A 271 -28.01 -12.29 26.21
C PHE A 271 -27.29 -12.98 25.04
N LEU A 272 -26.73 -12.20 24.11
CA LEU A 272 -25.90 -12.71 23.02
C LEU A 272 -24.71 -13.50 23.56
N ARG A 273 -23.97 -12.94 24.54
CA ARG A 273 -22.83 -13.62 25.17
C ARG A 273 -23.23 -14.94 25.83
N GLN A 274 -24.33 -14.93 26.61
CA GLN A 274 -24.83 -16.15 27.25
C GLN A 274 -25.22 -17.21 26.20
N ALA A 275 -25.90 -16.81 25.12
CA ALA A 275 -26.32 -17.71 24.06
C ALA A 275 -25.13 -18.28 23.30
N PHE A 276 -24.16 -17.44 22.94
CA PHE A 276 -22.96 -17.84 22.23
C PHE A 276 -22.11 -18.81 23.06
N ARG A 277 -21.96 -18.53 24.36
CA ARG A 277 -21.26 -19.42 25.28
C ARG A 277 -21.98 -20.78 25.41
N ALA A 278 -23.30 -20.77 25.62
CA ALA A 278 -24.09 -22.00 25.74
C ALA A 278 -24.07 -22.83 24.43
N LEU A 279 -24.06 -22.15 23.28
CA LEU A 279 -23.88 -22.79 21.97
C LEU A 279 -22.51 -23.47 21.89
N LYS A 280 -21.41 -22.75 22.17
CA LYS A 280 -20.06 -23.33 22.15
C LYS A 280 -19.91 -24.50 23.12
N GLU A 281 -20.42 -24.38 24.35
CA GLU A 281 -20.43 -25.45 25.36
C GLU A 281 -21.25 -26.66 24.91
N GLY A 282 -22.41 -26.44 24.27
CA GLY A 282 -23.25 -27.51 23.74
C GLY A 282 -22.65 -28.26 22.54
N LEU A 283 -21.73 -27.60 21.82
CA LEU A 283 -21.06 -28.15 20.63
C LEU A 283 -19.75 -28.88 20.95
N LEU A 284 -19.18 -28.72 22.15
CA LEU A 284 -17.97 -29.43 22.57
C LEU A 284 -18.14 -30.95 22.36
N GLY A 285 -17.39 -31.49 21.40
CA GLY A 285 -17.35 -32.91 21.06
C GLY A 285 -18.47 -33.44 20.16
N LYS A 286 -19.32 -32.58 19.56
CA LYS A 286 -20.48 -33.03 18.76
C LYS A 286 -20.56 -32.49 17.32
N LYS A 287 -20.24 -31.20 17.09
CA LYS A 287 -20.34 -30.58 15.75
C LYS A 287 -19.35 -29.40 15.65
N GLU A 288 -18.46 -29.42 14.66
CA GLU A 288 -17.55 -28.29 14.39
C GLU A 288 -18.22 -27.15 13.62
N LEU A 289 -19.32 -27.45 12.93
CA LEU A 289 -20.06 -26.52 12.08
C LEU A 289 -21.41 -26.14 12.71
N TYR A 290 -21.68 -24.84 12.77
CA TYR A 290 -22.94 -24.26 13.22
C TYR A 290 -23.20 -22.96 12.46
N GLY A 291 -24.48 -22.66 12.24
CA GLY A 291 -24.95 -21.45 11.57
C GLY A 291 -25.58 -20.44 12.53
N TYR A 292 -26.09 -19.35 11.96
CA TYR A 292 -26.78 -18.33 12.76
C TYR A 292 -28.07 -18.87 13.40
N HIS A 293 -28.78 -19.78 12.71
CA HIS A 293 -29.99 -20.44 13.22
C HIS A 293 -29.73 -21.16 14.55
N ASP A 294 -28.59 -21.85 14.68
CA ASP A 294 -28.21 -22.50 15.94
C ASP A 294 -28.07 -21.45 17.06
N LEU A 295 -27.37 -20.34 16.81
CA LEU A 295 -27.25 -19.26 17.80
C LEU A 295 -28.61 -18.64 18.16
N ARG A 296 -29.46 -18.43 17.16
CA ARG A 296 -30.82 -17.90 17.31
C ARG A 296 -31.68 -18.78 18.22
N ASP A 297 -31.55 -20.09 18.12
CA ASP A 297 -32.26 -21.03 18.99
C ASP A 297 -31.81 -20.92 20.45
N TYR A 298 -30.51 -20.75 20.70
CA TYR A 298 -30.00 -20.52 22.06
C TYR A 298 -30.46 -19.18 22.64
N VAL A 299 -30.56 -18.12 21.83
CA VAL A 299 -31.16 -16.84 22.25
C VAL A 299 -32.65 -17.04 22.56
N THR A 300 -33.38 -17.78 21.72
CA THR A 300 -34.81 -18.04 21.90
C THR A 300 -35.10 -18.84 23.17
N LYS A 301 -34.27 -19.83 23.52
CA LYS A 301 -34.41 -20.63 24.75
C LYS A 301 -34.37 -19.77 26.02
N GLN A 302 -33.63 -18.67 26.01
CA GLN A 302 -33.56 -17.75 27.15
C GLN A 302 -34.90 -17.03 27.42
N LYS A 303 -35.82 -16.97 26.44
CA LYS A 303 -37.17 -16.40 26.60
C LYS A 303 -38.06 -17.19 27.58
N TYR A 304 -37.82 -18.51 27.68
CA TYR A 304 -38.70 -19.46 28.38
C TYR A 304 -38.06 -20.07 29.64
N GLY A 305 -36.89 -19.58 30.08
CA GLY A 305 -36.23 -20.07 31.29
C GLY A 305 -36.86 -19.56 32.60
N ASP A 306 -36.50 -20.19 33.73
CA ASP A 306 -37.04 -19.96 35.09
C ASP A 306 -36.86 -18.53 35.66
N SER A 307 -36.33 -17.58 34.89
CA SER A 307 -36.14 -16.17 35.26
C SER A 307 -36.76 -15.20 34.23
N ALA A 308 -37.85 -15.63 33.59
CA ALA A 308 -38.55 -14.87 32.55
C ALA A 308 -39.33 -13.67 33.12
N ASP A 309 -38.62 -12.59 33.41
CA ASP A 309 -39.20 -11.28 33.70
C ASP A 309 -39.62 -10.57 32.39
N GLN A 310 -40.74 -9.81 32.38
CA GLN A 310 -41.27 -9.16 31.16
C GLN A 310 -40.25 -8.22 30.50
N GLY A 311 -39.40 -7.55 31.30
CA GLY A 311 -38.34 -6.68 30.82
C GLY A 311 -37.17 -7.42 30.14
N ASN A 312 -37.04 -8.74 30.29
CA ASN A 312 -36.05 -9.55 29.59
C ASN A 312 -36.55 -9.95 28.19
N GLN A 313 -37.85 -10.21 28.06
CA GLN A 313 -38.45 -10.65 26.80
C GLN A 313 -38.31 -9.63 25.67
N SER A 314 -38.56 -8.34 25.95
CA SER A 314 -38.41 -7.27 24.94
C SER A 314 -36.98 -7.11 24.43
N SER A 315 -35.99 -7.28 25.31
CA SER A 315 -34.57 -7.23 24.94
C SER A 315 -34.16 -8.44 24.10
N ILE A 316 -34.66 -9.63 24.44
CA ILE A 316 -34.42 -10.86 23.68
C ILE A 316 -35.07 -10.75 22.28
N GLU A 317 -36.31 -10.28 22.19
CA GLU A 317 -36.99 -10.04 20.91
C GLU A 317 -36.24 -9.01 20.04
N GLY A 318 -35.78 -7.92 20.66
CA GLY A 318 -34.96 -6.92 19.97
C GLY A 318 -33.60 -7.44 19.50
N LEU A 319 -33.02 -8.43 20.19
CA LEU A 319 -31.80 -9.12 19.75
C LEU A 319 -32.10 -10.10 18.61
N LEU A 320 -33.18 -10.88 18.70
CA LEU A 320 -33.60 -11.81 17.64
C LEU A 320 -33.86 -11.06 16.33
N TRP A 321 -34.61 -9.96 16.36
CA TRP A 321 -34.85 -9.13 15.18
C TRP A 321 -33.55 -8.62 14.54
N ARG A 322 -32.55 -8.25 15.36
CA ARG A 322 -31.22 -7.80 14.86
C ARG A 322 -30.41 -8.93 14.24
N LEU A 323 -30.46 -10.13 14.83
CA LEU A 323 -29.82 -11.32 14.27
C LEU A 323 -30.47 -11.70 12.94
N ASP A 324 -31.80 -11.74 12.89
CA ASP A 324 -32.56 -12.09 11.69
C ASP A 324 -32.28 -11.04 10.58
N SER A 325 -32.34 -9.74 10.90
CA SER A 325 -32.03 -8.65 9.95
C SER A 325 -30.62 -8.74 9.35
N ARG A 326 -29.63 -9.24 10.11
CA ARG A 326 -28.24 -9.32 9.65
C ARG A 326 -27.92 -10.64 8.93
N PHE A 327 -28.41 -11.76 9.43
CA PHE A 327 -27.97 -13.10 9.00
C PHE A 327 -29.01 -13.92 8.25
N ASP A 328 -30.31 -13.58 8.33
CA ASP A 328 -31.38 -14.27 7.62
C ASP A 328 -31.58 -13.67 6.21
N ARG A 329 -30.61 -13.92 5.33
CA ARG A 329 -30.59 -13.39 3.95
C ARG A 329 -30.20 -14.52 2.99
N GLU A 330 -31.03 -14.77 1.97
CA GLU A 330 -30.80 -15.86 0.99
C GLU A 330 -29.42 -15.76 0.31
N ASP A 331 -29.03 -14.57 -0.13
CA ASP A 331 -27.72 -14.29 -0.73
C ASP A 331 -26.71 -13.67 0.26
N GLY A 332 -26.84 -14.01 1.56
CA GLY A 332 -25.97 -13.49 2.60
C GLY A 332 -24.50 -13.92 2.45
N ILE A 333 -23.59 -13.10 2.97
CA ILE A 333 -22.15 -13.42 3.03
C ILE A 333 -21.89 -14.54 4.05
N PHE A 334 -22.67 -14.60 5.13
CA PHE A 334 -22.47 -15.55 6.21
C PHE A 334 -23.24 -16.85 5.97
N SER A 335 -22.50 -17.97 5.86
CA SER A 335 -23.06 -19.30 5.61
C SER A 335 -22.79 -20.24 6.79
N ALA A 336 -23.60 -21.29 6.96
CA ALA A 336 -23.39 -22.27 8.03
C ALA A 336 -22.17 -23.17 7.77
N ASP A 337 -21.85 -23.43 6.50
CA ASP A 337 -20.86 -24.41 6.06
C ASP A 337 -19.89 -23.86 4.99
N GLU A 338 -20.36 -22.95 4.14
CA GLU A 338 -19.55 -22.38 3.06
C GLU A 338 -18.58 -21.29 3.52
N HIS A 339 -17.38 -21.31 2.94
CA HIS A 339 -16.43 -20.21 3.01
C HIS A 339 -15.39 -20.33 1.90
N ILE A 340 -14.62 -19.27 1.64
CA ILE A 340 -13.51 -19.34 0.67
C ILE A 340 -12.31 -20.12 1.27
N PRO A 341 -11.89 -21.23 0.64
CA PRO A 341 -10.71 -21.99 1.07
C PRO A 341 -9.42 -21.14 0.98
N LEU A 342 -8.46 -21.38 1.89
CA LEU A 342 -7.22 -20.60 1.93
C LEU A 342 -6.29 -20.88 0.74
N ASP A 343 -6.28 -22.09 0.20
CA ASP A 343 -5.53 -22.50 -1.00
C ASP A 343 -6.13 -21.94 -2.30
N GLU A 344 -7.42 -21.59 -2.28
CA GLU A 344 -8.02 -20.80 -3.36
C GLU A 344 -7.56 -19.34 -3.34
N LEU A 345 -7.35 -18.78 -2.15
CA LEU A 345 -6.91 -17.40 -1.93
C LEU A 345 -5.40 -17.23 -2.13
N TYR A 346 -4.60 -18.15 -1.60
CA TYR A 346 -3.15 -18.09 -1.61
C TYR A 346 -2.57 -19.30 -2.31
N ARG A 347 -1.78 -19.07 -3.35
CA ARG A 347 -0.99 -20.09 -4.03
C ARG A 347 0.27 -19.44 -4.62
N PRO A 348 1.45 -20.07 -4.55
CA PRO A 348 2.64 -19.54 -5.22
C PRO A 348 2.37 -19.33 -6.70
N GLY A 349 2.67 -18.13 -7.17
CA GLY A 349 2.42 -17.68 -8.53
C GLY A 349 1.01 -17.15 -8.78
N ARG A 350 0.18 -17.02 -7.74
CA ARG A 350 -1.17 -16.49 -7.82
C ARG A 350 -1.30 -15.14 -7.12
N CYS A 351 -1.93 -14.19 -7.80
CA CYS A 351 -2.46 -12.96 -7.24
C CYS A 351 -4.00 -13.02 -7.19
N THR A 352 -4.56 -13.20 -6.01
CA THR A 352 -6.02 -13.19 -5.81
C THR A 352 -6.49 -11.78 -5.47
N VAL A 353 -7.54 -11.29 -6.13
CA VAL A 353 -8.20 -10.00 -5.83
C VAL A 353 -9.56 -10.29 -5.20
N LEU A 354 -9.74 -9.86 -3.94
CA LEU A 354 -10.99 -9.96 -3.19
C LEU A 354 -11.72 -8.61 -3.27
N GLN A 355 -12.77 -8.54 -4.09
CA GLN A 355 -13.52 -7.31 -4.33
C GLN A 355 -14.59 -7.11 -3.27
N LEU A 356 -14.55 -5.96 -2.62
CA LEU A 356 -15.47 -5.61 -1.55
C LEU A 356 -16.35 -4.39 -1.88
N SER A 357 -16.33 -3.89 -3.12
CA SER A 357 -16.99 -2.63 -3.52
C SER A 357 -18.46 -2.52 -3.13
N ASP A 358 -19.18 -3.64 -3.16
CA ASP A 358 -20.64 -3.69 -2.94
C ASP A 358 -21.00 -4.29 -1.56
N ILE A 359 -20.02 -4.38 -0.66
CA ILE A 359 -20.18 -4.93 0.69
C ILE A 359 -20.13 -3.79 1.71
N GLU A 360 -21.02 -3.81 2.70
CA GLU A 360 -21.07 -2.81 3.78
C GLU A 360 -19.75 -2.81 4.57
N GLN A 361 -19.25 -1.63 4.95
CA GLN A 361 -17.95 -1.50 5.62
C GLN A 361 -17.79 -2.40 6.86
N ALA A 362 -18.83 -2.56 7.68
CA ALA A 362 -18.76 -3.43 8.85
C ALA A 362 -18.56 -4.91 8.45
N GLU A 363 -19.23 -5.36 7.39
CA GLU A 363 -19.07 -6.70 6.82
C GLU A 363 -17.67 -6.87 6.21
N GLN A 364 -17.16 -5.86 5.49
CA GLN A 364 -15.79 -5.88 4.97
C GLN A 364 -14.75 -6.10 6.07
N GLN A 365 -14.88 -5.38 7.19
CA GLN A 365 -13.96 -5.49 8.32
C GLN A 365 -14.03 -6.86 8.98
N VAL A 366 -15.22 -7.46 9.08
CA VAL A 366 -15.37 -8.83 9.61
C VAL A 366 -14.84 -9.88 8.65
N ILE A 367 -15.08 -9.74 7.34
CA ILE A 367 -14.52 -10.63 6.30
C ILE A 367 -12.99 -10.62 6.40
N VAL A 368 -12.37 -9.44 6.37
CA VAL A 368 -10.92 -9.28 6.44
C VAL A 368 -10.38 -9.77 7.78
N GLY A 369 -11.01 -9.38 8.90
CA GLY A 369 -10.60 -9.84 10.23
C GLY A 369 -10.62 -11.36 10.37
N THR A 370 -11.66 -12.00 9.84
CA THR A 370 -11.83 -13.46 9.86
C THR A 370 -10.80 -14.15 8.95
N LEU A 371 -10.62 -13.65 7.74
CA LEU A 371 -9.63 -14.17 6.79
C LEU A 371 -8.22 -14.08 7.36
N LEU A 372 -7.85 -12.94 7.95
CA LEU A 372 -6.55 -12.72 8.59
C LEU A 372 -6.34 -13.64 9.80
N ARG A 373 -7.37 -13.86 10.63
CA ARG A 373 -7.30 -14.82 11.74
C ARG A 373 -7.07 -16.25 11.24
N ARG A 374 -7.79 -16.65 10.18
CA ARG A 374 -7.66 -17.98 9.58
C ARG A 374 -6.28 -18.21 9.00
N ILE A 375 -5.77 -17.30 8.18
CA ILE A 375 -4.45 -17.47 7.56
C ILE A 375 -3.32 -17.43 8.60
N ASN A 376 -3.42 -16.55 9.61
CA ASN A 376 -2.43 -16.50 10.68
C ASN A 376 -2.40 -17.81 11.49
N LYS A 377 -3.58 -18.35 11.83
CA LYS A 377 -3.70 -19.65 12.50
C LYS A 377 -3.13 -20.77 11.64
N ALA A 378 -3.52 -20.85 10.36
CA ALA A 378 -3.07 -21.88 9.43
C ALA A 378 -1.54 -21.90 9.29
N ARG A 379 -0.92 -20.73 9.10
CA ARG A 379 0.54 -20.59 9.03
C ARG A 379 1.23 -20.94 10.34
N MET A 380 0.68 -20.52 11.48
CA MET A 380 1.23 -20.87 12.79
C MET A 380 1.21 -22.38 13.04
N MET A 381 0.07 -23.05 12.76
CA MET A 381 -0.05 -24.50 12.92
C MET A 381 0.86 -25.26 11.95
N THR A 382 0.96 -24.80 10.69
CA THR A 382 1.80 -25.44 9.68
C THR A 382 3.29 -25.33 10.04
N VAL A 383 3.76 -24.15 10.47
CA VAL A 383 5.17 -23.92 10.86
C VAL A 383 5.54 -24.68 12.14
N ARG A 384 4.57 -25.01 12.99
CA ARG A 384 4.75 -25.79 14.23
C ARG A 384 4.57 -27.30 14.02
N ASP A 385 4.37 -27.76 12.78
CA ASP A 385 4.08 -29.16 12.44
C ASP A 385 2.85 -29.74 13.17
N GLU A 386 1.89 -28.88 13.56
CA GLU A 386 0.65 -29.29 14.25
C GLU A 386 -0.41 -29.82 13.27
N VAL A 387 -0.21 -29.63 11.97
CA VAL A 387 -1.15 -30.01 10.90
C VAL A 387 -0.41 -30.40 9.63
N SER A 388 -0.88 -31.43 8.92
CA SER A 388 -0.13 -32.00 7.79
C SER A 388 -0.94 -32.30 6.53
N LYS A 389 -2.25 -31.94 6.48
CA LYS A 389 -3.17 -31.99 5.32
C LYS A 389 -4.61 -31.65 5.78
N SER A 390 -4.91 -30.36 5.99
CA SER A 390 -6.27 -29.90 6.32
C SER A 390 -6.58 -28.58 5.61
N GLU A 391 -7.82 -28.08 5.77
CA GLU A 391 -8.20 -26.73 5.31
C GLU A 391 -7.38 -25.59 5.97
N ASP A 392 -6.68 -25.90 7.07
CA ASP A 392 -5.80 -25.01 7.82
C ASP A 392 -4.30 -25.23 7.49
N PHE A 393 -3.95 -25.96 6.42
CA PHE A 393 -2.56 -26.20 6.01
C PHE A 393 -2.13 -25.26 4.87
N ILE A 394 -1.10 -24.46 5.12
CA ILE A 394 -0.46 -23.59 4.13
C ILE A 394 1.05 -23.66 4.36
N ASP A 395 1.81 -24.29 3.47
CA ASP A 395 3.24 -24.57 3.63
C ASP A 395 4.17 -23.46 3.09
N TYR A 396 3.64 -22.48 2.38
CA TYR A 396 4.39 -21.32 1.86
C TYR A 396 4.06 -20.00 2.58
N PRO A 397 5.00 -19.02 2.60
CA PRO A 397 4.71 -17.66 3.01
C PRO A 397 3.65 -17.01 2.13
N VAL A 398 2.89 -16.08 2.71
CA VAL A 398 1.80 -15.37 2.04
C VAL A 398 1.94 -13.86 2.25
N PHE A 399 1.43 -13.09 1.30
CA PHE A 399 1.44 -11.63 1.36
C PHE A 399 0.06 -11.06 1.07
N THR A 400 -0.47 -10.24 1.98
CA THR A 400 -1.79 -9.59 1.80
C THR A 400 -1.64 -8.08 1.64
N LEU A 401 -2.04 -7.55 0.50
CA LEU A 401 -2.21 -6.11 0.29
C LEU A 401 -3.61 -5.68 0.71
N ILE A 402 -3.71 -4.67 1.55
CA ILE A 402 -4.98 -4.10 2.02
C ILE A 402 -5.09 -2.68 1.54
N GLU A 403 -5.97 -2.47 0.55
CA GLU A 403 -6.27 -1.14 0.07
C GLU A 403 -7.22 -0.39 1.01
N GLU A 404 -7.05 0.93 1.09
CA GLU A 404 -7.68 1.78 2.09
C GLU A 404 -7.56 1.22 3.52
N ALA A 405 -6.34 0.83 3.91
CA ALA A 405 -6.03 0.21 5.19
C ALA A 405 -6.62 0.94 6.41
N HIS A 406 -6.81 2.27 6.34
CA HIS A 406 -7.44 3.07 7.39
C HIS A 406 -8.90 2.66 7.68
N ARG A 407 -9.58 1.97 6.76
CA ARG A 407 -10.90 1.36 6.99
C ARG A 407 -10.81 0.14 7.91
N PHE A 408 -9.69 -0.57 7.92
CA PHE A 408 -9.51 -1.84 8.65
C PHE A 408 -8.72 -1.67 9.95
N ALA A 409 -7.99 -0.57 10.11
CA ALA A 409 -7.33 -0.18 11.35
C ALA A 409 -7.37 1.36 11.51
N PRO A 410 -8.55 1.95 11.81
CA PRO A 410 -8.68 3.39 11.93
C PRO A 410 -7.95 3.95 13.16
N ALA A 411 -7.48 5.19 13.07
CA ALA A 411 -6.92 5.92 14.20
C ALA A 411 -8.00 6.23 15.26
N GLY A 412 -7.68 5.99 16.53
CA GLY A 412 -8.56 6.34 17.66
C GLY A 412 -9.79 5.43 17.85
N ALA A 413 -9.96 4.40 17.02
CA ALA A 413 -11.01 3.40 17.17
C ALA A 413 -10.46 2.00 16.86
N SER A 414 -10.90 1.00 17.60
CA SER A 414 -10.56 -0.40 17.28
C SER A 414 -11.78 -1.06 16.63
N VAL A 415 -11.60 -1.51 15.39
CA VAL A 415 -12.58 -2.36 14.69
C VAL A 415 -12.13 -3.81 14.76
N VAL A 416 -13.00 -4.71 14.34
CA VAL A 416 -12.76 -6.17 14.39
C VAL A 416 -11.40 -6.59 13.80
N SER A 417 -11.00 -5.98 12.68
CA SER A 417 -9.73 -6.29 12.00
C SER A 417 -8.50 -5.67 12.65
N THR A 418 -8.63 -4.62 13.48
CA THR A 418 -7.48 -3.90 14.05
C THR A 418 -6.58 -4.81 14.88
N ASN A 419 -7.16 -5.62 15.77
CA ASN A 419 -6.38 -6.43 16.71
C ASN A 419 -5.59 -7.54 16.01
N ILE A 420 -6.21 -8.22 15.02
CA ILE A 420 -5.51 -9.26 14.27
C ILE A 420 -4.44 -8.66 13.36
N LEU A 421 -4.66 -7.46 12.80
CA LEU A 421 -3.62 -6.73 12.07
C LEU A 421 -2.42 -6.42 12.98
N LYS A 422 -2.64 -5.86 14.17
CA LYS A 422 -1.56 -5.61 15.14
C LYS A 422 -0.79 -6.89 15.48
N GLN A 423 -1.49 -8.00 15.69
CA GLN A 423 -0.87 -9.28 15.98
C GLN A 423 -0.02 -9.81 14.81
N ILE A 424 -0.53 -9.76 13.58
CA ILE A 424 0.22 -10.20 12.41
C ILE A 424 1.43 -9.28 12.17
N LEU A 425 1.29 -7.99 12.35
CA LEU A 425 2.38 -7.04 12.15
C LEU A 425 3.51 -7.20 13.18
N SER A 426 3.20 -7.69 14.39
CA SER A 426 4.22 -7.94 15.44
C SER A 426 4.83 -9.34 15.37
N GLU A 427 4.05 -10.36 14.99
CA GLU A 427 4.45 -11.77 15.10
C GLU A 427 4.51 -12.52 13.76
N GLY A 428 3.83 -12.01 12.72
CA GLY A 428 3.62 -12.66 11.43
C GLY A 428 4.92 -12.98 10.69
N ARG A 429 6.00 -12.21 10.94
CA ARG A 429 7.35 -12.49 10.46
C ARG A 429 7.80 -13.93 10.77
N LYS A 430 7.50 -14.45 11.96
CA LYS A 430 7.89 -15.80 12.40
C LYS A 430 7.17 -16.90 11.63
N PHE A 431 5.99 -16.59 11.09
CA PHE A 431 5.11 -17.55 10.44
C PHE A 431 5.01 -17.32 8.92
N GLY A 432 5.70 -16.33 8.37
CA GLY A 432 5.65 -15.99 6.94
C GLY A 432 4.31 -15.41 6.50
N VAL A 433 3.67 -14.60 7.36
CA VAL A 433 2.45 -13.84 7.02
C VAL A 433 2.83 -12.37 6.88
N GLY A 434 3.00 -11.93 5.64
CA GLY A 434 3.30 -10.54 5.30
C GLY A 434 2.06 -9.72 5.01
N ILE A 435 2.10 -8.44 5.32
CA ILE A 435 1.01 -7.49 5.12
C ILE A 435 1.57 -6.25 4.42
N GLY A 436 0.89 -5.79 3.38
CA GLY A 436 1.11 -4.49 2.78
C GLY A 436 -0.12 -3.61 3.01
N LEU A 437 0.07 -2.46 3.62
CA LEU A 437 -0.98 -1.49 3.89
C LEU A 437 -0.92 -0.37 2.87
N ILE A 438 -2.05 -0.09 2.23
CA ILE A 438 -2.14 0.96 1.24
C ILE A 438 -3.18 1.97 1.72
N THR A 439 -2.81 3.23 1.89
CA THR A 439 -3.77 4.26 2.33
C THR A 439 -3.43 5.63 1.77
N GLN A 440 -4.49 6.38 1.46
CA GLN A 440 -4.37 7.78 1.05
C GLN A 440 -4.44 8.78 2.22
N ARG A 441 -4.64 8.27 3.45
CA ARG A 441 -4.81 9.05 4.68
C ARG A 441 -4.02 8.39 5.81
N PRO A 442 -2.68 8.53 5.85
CA PRO A 442 -1.86 7.92 6.89
C PRO A 442 -2.24 8.39 8.30
N GLY A 443 -2.64 9.65 8.49
CA GLY A 443 -3.10 10.17 9.78
C GLY A 443 -4.44 9.60 10.27
N LYS A 444 -5.16 8.85 9.42
CA LYS A 444 -6.37 8.10 9.81
C LYS A 444 -6.11 6.61 10.06
N LEU A 445 -4.88 6.15 9.89
CA LEU A 445 -4.47 4.77 10.19
C LEU A 445 -3.95 4.69 11.63
N ASP A 446 -4.21 3.57 12.29
CA ASP A 446 -3.67 3.28 13.62
C ASP A 446 -2.13 3.35 13.61
N GLN A 447 -1.56 4.08 14.58
CA GLN A 447 -0.14 4.39 14.63
C GLN A 447 0.72 3.15 14.92
N ASP A 448 0.25 2.22 15.73
CA ASP A 448 0.98 0.97 16.00
C ASP A 448 1.03 0.15 14.73
N VAL A 449 -0.08 0.06 14.00
CA VAL A 449 -0.16 -0.64 12.71
C VAL A 449 0.80 -0.04 11.68
N LEU A 450 0.84 1.29 11.55
CA LEU A 450 1.74 1.96 10.62
C LEU A 450 3.21 1.82 11.01
N SER A 451 3.54 1.95 12.30
CA SER A 451 4.93 1.89 12.80
C SER A 451 5.58 0.51 12.67
N GLN A 452 4.79 -0.57 12.56
CA GLN A 452 5.32 -1.92 12.29
C GLN A 452 5.61 -2.17 10.81
N CYS A 453 5.20 -1.27 9.90
CA CYS A 453 5.54 -1.38 8.48
C CYS A 453 6.95 -0.84 8.23
N MET A 454 7.93 -1.75 8.27
CA MET A 454 9.35 -1.39 8.23
C MET A 454 9.84 -1.02 6.84
N THR A 455 9.10 -1.30 5.77
CA THR A 455 9.35 -0.70 4.44
C THR A 455 8.21 0.23 4.07
N GLN A 456 8.53 1.45 3.65
CA GLN A 456 7.55 2.46 3.30
C GLN A 456 7.85 3.06 1.92
N ILE A 457 6.82 3.12 1.08
CA ILE A 457 6.81 3.84 -0.19
C ILE A 457 5.87 5.03 -0.02
N ILE A 458 6.46 6.21 0.16
CA ILE A 458 5.77 7.45 0.52
C ILE A 458 5.73 8.34 -0.71
N MET A 459 4.58 8.41 -1.36
CA MET A 459 4.34 9.28 -2.50
C MET A 459 4.03 10.71 -2.04
N ARG A 460 3.63 11.58 -2.97
CA ARG A 460 3.25 12.96 -2.65
C ARG A 460 2.21 13.04 -1.52
N ILE A 461 2.56 13.76 -0.44
CA ILE A 461 1.69 14.09 0.70
C ILE A 461 1.71 15.61 0.92
N VAL A 462 0.54 16.24 0.81
CA VAL A 462 0.41 17.71 0.99
C VAL A 462 -0.07 18.09 2.38
N ASN A 463 -0.90 17.25 3.02
CA ASN A 463 -1.46 17.54 4.33
C ASN A 463 -0.38 17.50 5.44
N PRO A 464 -0.18 18.59 6.22
CA PRO A 464 0.82 18.62 7.28
C PRO A 464 0.62 17.58 8.39
N ILE A 465 -0.63 17.25 8.72
CA ILE A 465 -0.95 16.24 9.74
C ILE A 465 -0.43 14.87 9.27
N ASP A 466 -0.71 14.52 8.01
CA ASP A 466 -0.27 13.28 7.40
C ASP A 466 1.27 13.22 7.30
N GLN A 467 1.94 14.33 6.95
CA GLN A 467 3.40 14.42 6.96
C GLN A 467 3.99 14.18 8.35
N GLN A 468 3.40 14.78 9.39
CA GLN A 468 3.86 14.61 10.77
C GLN A 468 3.67 13.16 11.24
N THR A 469 2.54 12.53 10.92
CA THR A 469 2.31 11.11 11.22
C THR A 469 3.38 10.22 10.57
N ILE A 470 3.71 10.46 9.30
CA ILE A 470 4.76 9.70 8.59
C ILE A 470 6.13 9.92 9.25
N ALA A 471 6.49 11.16 9.57
CA ALA A 471 7.77 11.51 10.17
C ALA A 471 8.03 10.85 11.53
N GLN A 472 6.97 10.49 12.26
CA GLN A 472 7.08 9.74 13.51
C GLN A 472 7.41 8.26 13.30
N THR A 473 7.12 7.71 12.12
CA THR A 473 7.34 6.29 11.79
C THR A 473 8.61 6.04 10.98
N VAL A 474 9.10 7.06 10.26
CA VAL A 474 10.31 6.95 9.44
C VAL A 474 11.56 7.20 10.30
N GLU A 475 12.55 6.31 10.13
CA GLU A 475 13.85 6.38 10.80
C GLU A 475 14.73 7.53 10.27
N GLY A 476 15.74 7.93 11.06
CA GLY A 476 16.53 9.16 10.97
C GLY A 476 16.77 9.72 9.55
N ALA A 477 17.54 9.02 8.72
CA ALA A 477 17.98 9.48 7.40
C ALA A 477 16.82 9.76 6.42
N GLY A 478 15.66 9.12 6.62
CA GLY A 478 14.49 9.35 5.76
C GLY A 478 13.80 10.68 6.06
N ARG A 479 13.98 11.26 7.25
CA ARG A 479 13.26 12.46 7.69
C ARG A 479 13.61 13.70 6.89
N ALA A 480 14.86 13.85 6.46
CA ALA A 480 15.28 14.96 5.61
C ALA A 480 14.55 14.93 4.26
N MET A 481 14.37 13.75 3.67
CA MET A 481 13.63 13.57 2.42
C MET A 481 12.13 13.85 2.58
N LEU A 482 11.58 13.76 3.80
CA LEU A 482 10.15 14.02 4.01
C LEU A 482 9.77 15.50 3.78
N ALA A 483 10.73 16.42 3.86
CA ALA A 483 10.51 17.83 3.52
C ALA A 483 10.10 18.01 2.04
N GLU A 484 10.48 17.07 1.17
CA GLU A 484 10.20 17.12 -0.27
C GLU A 484 8.83 16.49 -0.64
N LEU A 485 8.12 15.84 0.30
CA LEU A 485 6.84 15.18 0.00
C LEU A 485 5.80 16.06 -0.70
N PRO A 486 5.65 17.37 -0.38
CA PRO A 486 4.69 18.23 -1.09
C PRO A 486 5.08 18.50 -2.55
N ALA A 487 6.39 18.50 -2.84
CA ALA A 487 7.00 18.82 -4.13
C ALA A 487 7.04 17.63 -5.08
N LEU A 488 6.95 16.40 -4.57
CA LEU A 488 6.89 15.19 -5.40
C LEU A 488 5.74 15.28 -6.43
N THR A 489 6.02 14.88 -7.67
CA THR A 489 5.01 14.78 -8.72
C THR A 489 4.37 13.38 -8.74
N LYS A 490 3.30 13.21 -9.53
CA LYS A 490 2.71 11.88 -9.78
C LYS A 490 3.80 10.92 -10.29
N GLY A 491 3.83 9.70 -9.73
CA GLY A 491 4.84 8.70 -10.06
C GLY A 491 6.21 8.91 -9.40
N GLN A 492 6.34 9.81 -8.43
CA GLN A 492 7.53 9.95 -7.59
C GLN A 492 7.22 9.53 -6.15
N ALA A 493 8.20 8.94 -5.46
CA ALA A 493 8.06 8.49 -4.08
C ALA A 493 9.40 8.56 -3.32
N VAL A 494 9.35 8.79 -2.02
CA VAL A 494 10.43 8.46 -1.09
C VAL A 494 10.26 6.99 -0.70
N ILE A 495 11.30 6.19 -0.86
CA ILE A 495 11.33 4.79 -0.45
C ILE A 495 12.30 4.67 0.71
N SER A 496 11.85 4.10 1.82
CA SER A 496 12.61 4.02 3.07
C SER A 496 12.37 2.70 3.79
N GLY A 497 13.34 2.29 4.61
CA GLY A 497 13.23 1.15 5.50
C GLY A 497 13.90 -0.11 4.95
N VAL A 498 13.69 -1.25 5.60
CA VAL A 498 14.57 -2.44 5.45
C VAL A 498 14.59 -3.10 4.08
N GLY A 499 13.64 -2.77 3.19
CA GLY A 499 13.65 -3.25 1.80
C GLY A 499 14.74 -2.61 0.94
N ILE A 500 15.40 -1.55 1.42
CA ILE A 500 16.47 -0.80 0.75
C ILE A 500 17.56 -0.39 1.77
N ASN A 501 18.82 -0.26 1.36
CA ASN A 501 19.92 -0.02 2.30
C ASN A 501 19.95 1.41 2.86
N THR A 502 19.40 2.37 2.11
CA THR A 502 19.27 3.76 2.55
C THR A 502 18.05 4.40 1.88
N PRO A 503 17.38 5.38 2.51
CA PRO A 503 16.25 6.05 1.89
C PRO A 503 16.63 6.71 0.56
N VAL A 504 15.73 6.62 -0.43
CA VAL A 504 15.94 7.21 -1.77
C VAL A 504 14.68 7.90 -2.27
N MET A 505 14.86 8.94 -3.08
CA MET A 505 13.79 9.43 -3.93
C MET A 505 13.77 8.63 -5.23
N CYS A 506 12.64 8.01 -5.53
CA CYS A 506 12.45 7.10 -6.64
C CYS A 506 11.41 7.66 -7.62
N ARG A 507 11.71 7.58 -8.92
CA ARG A 507 10.75 7.68 -10.00
C ARG A 507 10.21 6.28 -10.27
N ILE A 508 8.93 6.04 -9.97
CA ILE A 508 8.25 4.76 -10.18
C ILE A 508 8.30 4.40 -11.67
N ARG A 509 8.67 3.15 -11.98
CA ARG A 509 8.73 2.68 -13.37
C ARG A 509 7.35 2.65 -14.00
N GLN A 510 7.33 2.54 -15.32
CA GLN A 510 6.10 2.26 -16.04
C GLN A 510 5.56 0.89 -15.63
N ARG A 511 4.27 0.84 -15.27
CA ARG A 511 3.47 -0.35 -15.06
C ARG A 511 3.25 -1.05 -16.40
N LEU A 512 3.40 -2.36 -16.41
CA LEU A 512 3.30 -3.20 -17.60
C LEU A 512 1.84 -3.56 -17.90
N THR A 513 1.08 -3.81 -16.85
CA THR A 513 -0.35 -4.07 -16.88
C THR A 513 -1.15 -2.77 -16.98
N GLU A 514 -2.33 -2.83 -17.61
CA GLU A 514 -3.23 -1.68 -17.74
C GLU A 514 -3.66 -1.14 -16.37
N HIS A 515 -4.02 0.15 -16.30
CA HIS A 515 -4.48 0.78 -15.06
C HIS A 515 -5.99 1.01 -15.06
N GLY A 516 -6.68 0.41 -14.08
CA GLY A 516 -8.14 0.46 -13.99
C GLY A 516 -8.69 1.67 -13.22
N GLY A 517 -7.83 2.41 -12.51
CA GLY A 517 -8.20 3.53 -11.64
C GLY A 517 -8.18 4.90 -12.32
N GLU A 518 -8.41 4.98 -13.64
CA GLU A 518 -8.50 6.27 -14.31
C GLU A 518 -9.73 7.03 -13.82
N THR A 519 -9.53 8.31 -13.48
CA THR A 519 -10.64 9.20 -13.13
C THR A 519 -11.56 9.29 -14.34
N PHE A 520 -12.85 9.03 -14.15
CA PHE A 520 -13.84 9.19 -15.21
C PHE A 520 -13.71 10.58 -15.84
N ASP A 521 -13.45 10.62 -17.15
CA ASP A 521 -13.55 11.84 -17.93
C ASP A 521 -15.03 12.14 -18.16
N ALA A 522 -15.64 12.77 -17.15
CA ALA A 522 -17.05 13.10 -17.16
C ALA A 522 -17.44 13.91 -18.42
N PRO A 523 -16.69 14.94 -18.85
CA PRO A 523 -16.93 15.60 -20.13
C PRO A 523 -16.94 14.64 -21.33
N SER A 524 -15.95 13.75 -21.47
CA SER A 524 -15.93 12.78 -22.57
C SER A 524 -17.10 11.80 -22.51
N GLU A 525 -17.47 11.31 -21.32
CA GLU A 525 -18.64 10.44 -21.13
C GLU A 525 -19.96 11.16 -21.43
N TRP A 526 -20.13 12.42 -21.02
CA TRP A 526 -21.30 13.23 -21.37
C TRP A 526 -21.37 13.48 -22.87
N MET A 527 -20.23 13.72 -23.53
CA MET A 527 -20.18 13.88 -24.98
C MET A 527 -20.52 12.57 -25.71
N LYS A 528 -20.14 11.39 -25.18
CA LYS A 528 -20.58 10.08 -25.70
C LYS A 528 -22.10 9.93 -25.64
N TRP A 529 -22.76 10.41 -24.59
CA TRP A 529 -24.24 10.40 -24.51
C TRP A 529 -24.90 11.19 -25.64
N HIS A 530 -24.28 12.29 -26.07
CA HIS A 530 -24.76 13.08 -27.20
C HIS A 530 -24.36 12.52 -28.59
N SER A 531 -23.59 11.43 -28.65
CA SER A 531 -23.13 10.86 -29.91
C SER A 531 -24.28 10.25 -30.74
N LYS A 532 -24.09 10.18 -32.06
CA LYS A 532 -25.08 9.59 -32.99
C LYS A 532 -25.37 8.11 -32.68
N GLY A 533 -24.44 7.38 -32.07
CA GLY A 533 -24.62 5.97 -31.69
C GLY A 533 -25.61 5.76 -30.55
N GLU A 534 -25.62 6.65 -29.55
CA GLU A 534 -26.53 6.59 -28.39
C GLU A 534 -27.89 7.26 -28.68
N SER A 535 -27.99 8.04 -29.76
CA SER A 535 -29.24 8.70 -30.20
C SER A 535 -30.38 7.71 -30.45
N ARG A 536 -30.06 6.54 -31.04
CA ARG A 536 -31.04 5.50 -31.32
C ARG A 536 -31.56 4.81 -30.05
N LYS A 537 -30.73 4.67 -29.00
CA LYS A 537 -31.17 4.15 -27.71
C LYS A 537 -32.14 5.12 -27.03
N ARG A 538 -31.84 6.42 -27.08
CA ARG A 538 -32.73 7.48 -26.58
C ARG A 538 -34.08 7.47 -27.28
N GLU A 539 -34.09 7.37 -28.61
CA GLU A 539 -35.33 7.24 -29.38
C GLU A 539 -36.15 5.99 -29.03
N ILE A 540 -35.50 4.90 -28.61
CA ILE A 540 -36.16 3.66 -28.18
C ILE A 540 -36.69 3.78 -26.75
N GLU A 541 -35.94 4.40 -25.83
CA GLU A 541 -36.36 4.62 -24.44
C GLU A 541 -37.47 5.66 -24.33
N ASP A 542 -37.41 6.72 -25.15
CA ASP A 542 -38.43 7.77 -25.23
C ASP A 542 -39.66 7.35 -26.05
N ALA A 543 -39.63 6.18 -26.70
CA ALA A 543 -40.77 5.66 -27.44
C ALA A 543 -41.89 5.29 -26.47
N VAL A 544 -42.96 6.09 -26.47
CA VAL A 544 -44.17 5.84 -25.67
C VAL A 544 -44.78 4.50 -26.09
N TYR A 545 -44.92 3.59 -25.11
CA TYR A 545 -45.55 2.29 -25.31
C TYR A 545 -47.03 2.48 -25.67
N MET A 546 -47.37 2.48 -26.96
CA MET A 546 -48.76 2.42 -27.39
C MET A 546 -49.28 1.00 -27.14
N LYS A 547 -50.08 0.83 -26.08
CA LYS A 547 -50.94 -0.36 -25.96
C LYS A 547 -51.84 -0.39 -27.19
N GLU A 548 -51.76 -1.46 -27.97
CA GLU A 548 -52.73 -1.75 -29.03
C GLU A 548 -54.14 -1.61 -28.45
N SER A 549 -54.94 -0.72 -29.04
CA SER A 549 -56.34 -0.55 -28.65
C SER A 549 -57.04 -1.89 -28.83
N SER A 550 -57.39 -2.54 -27.72
CA SER A 550 -58.19 -3.75 -27.76
C SER A 550 -59.48 -3.46 -28.52
N ASP A 551 -59.77 -4.32 -29.50
CA ASP A 551 -61.03 -4.30 -30.26
C ASP A 551 -62.21 -4.13 -29.29
N LYS A 552 -62.87 -2.97 -29.36
CA LYS A 552 -64.07 -2.68 -28.60
C LYS A 552 -65.08 -3.81 -28.86
N LYS A 553 -65.35 -4.64 -27.86
CA LYS A 553 -66.50 -5.55 -27.85
C LYS A 553 -67.75 -4.73 -28.17
N LYS A 554 -68.41 -5.06 -29.28
CA LYS A 554 -69.70 -4.51 -29.69
C LYS A 554 -70.70 -4.59 -28.54
N GLU A 555 -71.12 -3.43 -28.04
CA GLU A 555 -72.20 -3.31 -27.06
C GLU A 555 -73.53 -3.73 -27.71
N LYS A 556 -74.25 -4.65 -27.07
CA LYS A 556 -75.65 -4.94 -27.43
C LYS A 556 -76.54 -3.88 -26.80
N ILE A 557 -77.26 -3.11 -27.61
CA ILE A 557 -78.44 -2.35 -27.18
C ILE A 557 -79.66 -3.03 -27.81
N GLY A 558 -80.39 -3.82 -27.01
CA GLY A 558 -81.60 -4.53 -27.46
C GLY A 558 -81.36 -5.70 -28.43
N ASN A 559 -82.44 -6.20 -29.04
CA ASN A 559 -82.46 -7.42 -29.88
C ASN A 559 -81.95 -7.24 -31.32
N ILE A 560 -81.13 -6.21 -31.60
CA ILE A 560 -80.55 -6.01 -32.94
C ILE A 560 -79.03 -5.94 -32.80
N ARG A 561 -78.33 -6.78 -33.58
CA ARG A 561 -76.86 -6.77 -33.71
C ARG A 561 -76.45 -5.79 -34.81
N ILE A 562 -75.49 -4.92 -34.52
CA ILE A 562 -74.67 -4.23 -35.52
C ILE A 562 -73.23 -4.68 -35.35
#